data_AF-A0A2M8APL1-F1
#
_entry.id   AF-A0A2M8APL1-F1
#
_cell.length_a   1.000
_cell.length_b   1.000
_cell.length_c   1.000
_cell.angle_alpha   90.00
_cell.angle_beta   90.00
_cell.angle_gamma   90.00
#
_symmetry.space_group_name_H-M   'P 1'
#
loop_
_entity.id
_entity.type
_entity.pdbx_description
1 polymer ?
#
loop_
_entity_poly.entity_id
_entity_poly.type
_entity_poly.pdbx_seq_one_letter_code
_entity_poly.pdbx_strand_id
1 'polypeptide(L)'
;MYKARDLRRYHRRVWLPNNAKSMILEFKKQLPFVDLTAHAAKEMARDKGGMIPLPTKEELFDRDNELVEIFEILRNGKPLGIAQKLVLRAKKLNNLYDYAYVIAREGYIVTSWATHKNDNHRLTKSLYEYYVPENLKDEIYKKILNE
;
A
#
# COMPACT_ATOMS: atom_id res chain seq x y z
N MET A 1 22.29 6.82 -1.83
CA MET A 1 21.53 5.74 -1.17
C MET A 1 20.84 6.34 0.06
N TYR A 2 19.53 6.60 -0.01
CA TYR A 2 18.80 7.29 1.06
C TYR A 2 18.67 6.37 2.30
N LYS A 3 18.97 6.88 3.49
CA LYS A 3 18.78 6.13 4.76
C LYS A 3 17.28 5.84 4.95
N ALA A 4 16.93 4.74 5.62
CA ALA A 4 15.55 4.33 5.94
C ALA A 4 14.73 5.34 6.78
N ARG A 5 15.21 6.57 6.97
CA ARG A 5 14.74 7.55 7.97
C ARG A 5 13.77 8.63 7.46
N ASP A 6 13.34 8.57 6.21
CA ASP A 6 12.46 9.62 5.66
C ASP A 6 11.28 9.05 4.87
N LEU A 7 10.64 7.97 5.33
CA LEU A 7 9.41 7.46 4.70
C LEU A 7 8.21 7.62 5.64
N ARG A 8 7.23 8.42 5.20
CA ARG A 8 5.91 8.49 5.80
C ARG A 8 4.99 7.47 5.14
N ARG A 9 4.17 6.83 5.96
CA ARG A 9 3.27 5.75 5.58
C ARG A 9 1.85 6.12 5.97
N TYR A 10 0.91 5.96 5.03
CA TYR A 10 -0.50 6.27 5.20
C TYR A 10 -1.31 5.01 4.95
N HIS A 11 -2.27 4.71 5.82
CA HIS A 11 -3.09 3.50 5.72
C HIS A 11 -4.56 3.87 5.50
N ARG A 12 -5.21 3.28 4.50
CA ARG A 12 -6.55 3.69 4.04
C ARG A 12 -7.61 3.73 5.14
N ARG A 13 -7.54 2.78 6.07
CA ARG A 13 -8.53 2.61 7.15
C ARG A 13 -8.22 3.45 8.39
N VAL A 14 -7.03 4.07 8.44
CA VAL A 14 -6.62 4.90 9.58
C VAL A 14 -6.69 6.35 9.17
N TRP A 15 -5.89 6.72 8.18
CA TRP A 15 -5.80 8.08 7.69
C TRP A 15 -5.04 8.13 6.36
N LEU A 16 -5.58 8.89 5.42
CA LEU A 16 -4.93 9.27 4.16
C LEU A 16 -4.84 10.80 4.10
N PRO A 17 -3.79 11.36 3.48
CA PRO A 17 -3.69 12.80 3.30
C PRO A 17 -4.71 13.28 2.24
N ASN A 18 -5.11 14.55 2.32
CA ASN A 18 -6.13 15.12 1.42
C ASN A 18 -5.78 14.99 -0.08
N ASN A 19 -4.50 14.98 -0.42
CA ASN A 19 -4.00 14.84 -1.78
C ASN A 19 -3.79 13.37 -2.23
N ALA A 20 -4.21 12.37 -1.43
CA ALA A 20 -3.98 10.95 -1.73
C ALA A 20 -4.47 10.54 -3.13
N LYS A 21 -5.65 11.01 -3.56
CA LYS A 21 -6.18 10.74 -4.91
C LYS A 21 -5.22 11.20 -6.01
N SER A 22 -4.67 12.41 -5.88
CA SER A 22 -3.69 12.96 -6.82
C SER A 22 -2.40 12.16 -6.82
N MET A 23 -1.92 11.74 -5.64
CA MET A 23 -0.72 10.91 -5.51
C MET A 23 -0.87 9.57 -6.24
N ILE A 24 -2.02 8.90 -6.12
CA ILE A 24 -2.29 7.60 -6.75
C ILE A 24 -2.38 7.76 -8.27
N LEU A 25 -3.09 8.79 -8.75
CA LEU A 25 -3.24 9.04 -10.18
C LEU A 25 -1.89 9.36 -10.84
N GLU A 26 -1.07 10.16 -10.16
CA GLU A 26 0.28 10.50 -10.58
C GLU A 26 1.18 9.25 -10.62
N PHE A 27 1.15 8.42 -9.58
CA PHE A 27 1.87 7.15 -9.52
C PHE A 27 1.48 6.23 -10.69
N LYS A 28 0.18 6.04 -10.94
CA LYS A 28 -0.31 5.21 -12.05
C LYS A 28 0.19 5.71 -13.41
N LYS A 29 0.22 7.03 -13.63
CA LYS A 29 0.69 7.63 -14.89
C LYS A 29 2.18 7.38 -15.10
N GLN A 30 3.00 7.51 -14.05
CA GLN A 30 4.45 7.37 -14.13
C GLN A 30 4.92 5.91 -14.18
N LEU A 31 4.12 4.97 -13.67
CA LEU A 31 4.51 3.57 -13.61
C LEU A 31 4.73 3.00 -15.03
N PRO A 32 5.97 2.66 -15.42
CA PRO A 32 6.26 2.30 -16.82
C PRO A 32 5.87 0.86 -17.14
N PHE A 33 6.03 -0.05 -16.18
CA PHE A 33 5.75 -1.48 -16.29
C PHE A 33 5.47 -2.06 -14.90
N VAL A 34 5.18 -3.37 -14.83
CA VAL A 34 5.09 -4.14 -13.59
C VAL A 34 6.00 -5.36 -13.72
N ASP A 35 6.96 -5.51 -12.81
CA ASP A 35 7.88 -6.65 -12.77
C ASP A 35 8.28 -6.99 -11.33
N LEU A 36 9.05 -8.06 -11.13
CA LEU A 36 9.40 -8.61 -9.83
C LEU A 36 10.86 -8.32 -9.44
N THR A 37 11.06 -7.97 -8.18
CA THR A 37 12.38 -8.16 -7.57
C THR A 37 12.63 -9.65 -7.29
N ALA A 38 13.91 -10.04 -7.19
CA ALA A 38 14.27 -11.41 -6.79
C ALA A 38 13.71 -11.81 -5.41
N HIS A 39 13.51 -10.85 -4.50
CA HIS A 39 12.85 -11.09 -3.22
C HIS A 39 11.36 -11.38 -3.43
N ALA A 40 10.63 -10.52 -4.15
CA ALA A 40 9.21 -10.74 -4.44
C ALA A 40 8.97 -12.07 -5.14
N ALA A 41 9.78 -12.44 -6.15
CA ALA A 41 9.65 -13.72 -6.83
C ALA A 41 9.74 -14.92 -5.86
N LYS A 42 10.60 -14.85 -4.84
CA LYS A 42 10.71 -15.89 -3.82
C LYS A 42 9.49 -15.92 -2.90
N GLU A 43 8.98 -14.77 -2.47
CA GLU A 43 7.76 -14.69 -1.65
C GLU A 43 6.56 -15.26 -2.41
N MET A 44 6.38 -14.85 -3.67
CA MET A 44 5.28 -15.30 -4.54
C MET A 44 5.29 -16.82 -4.77
N ALA A 45 6.48 -17.42 -4.89
CA ALA A 45 6.62 -18.85 -5.11
C ALA A 45 6.47 -19.69 -3.83
N ARG A 46 6.63 -19.08 -2.65
CA ARG A 46 6.66 -19.77 -1.35
C ARG A 46 5.43 -19.48 -0.48
N ASP A 47 4.50 -18.68 -0.97
CA ASP A 47 3.29 -18.37 -0.23
C ASP A 47 2.47 -19.64 0.04
N LYS A 48 1.97 -19.77 1.27
CA LYS A 48 1.22 -20.96 1.71
C LYS A 48 -0.13 -21.11 1.00
N GLY A 49 -0.68 -20.02 0.48
CA GLY A 49 -1.91 -19.97 -0.31
C GLY A 49 -1.73 -20.39 -1.77
N GLY A 50 -0.51 -20.78 -2.17
CA GLY A 50 -0.16 -21.17 -3.53
C GLY A 50 0.61 -20.08 -4.27
N MET A 51 0.85 -20.31 -5.57
CA MET A 51 1.61 -19.38 -6.40
C MET A 51 0.82 -18.08 -6.59
N ILE A 52 1.37 -16.97 -6.09
CA ILE A 52 0.81 -15.64 -6.33
C ILE A 52 1.09 -15.25 -7.79
N PRO A 53 0.11 -14.82 -8.59
CA PRO A 53 0.32 -14.40 -9.96
C PRO A 53 1.04 -13.05 -10.04
N LEU A 54 1.83 -12.82 -11.10
CA LEU A 54 2.34 -11.48 -11.44
C LEU A 54 1.23 -10.69 -12.14
N PRO A 55 0.70 -9.60 -11.55
CA PRO A 55 -0.35 -8.83 -12.18
C PRO A 55 0.20 -7.88 -13.26
N THR A 56 -0.63 -7.59 -14.25
CA THR A 56 -0.43 -6.45 -15.15
C THR A 56 -0.70 -5.12 -14.44
N LYS A 57 -0.29 -4.02 -15.07
CA LYS A 57 -0.59 -2.66 -14.58
C LYS A 57 -2.10 -2.43 -14.53
N GLU A 58 -2.83 -2.87 -15.54
CA GLU A 58 -4.28 -2.72 -15.66
C GLU A 58 -4.99 -3.48 -14.55
N GLU A 59 -4.56 -4.72 -14.29
CA GLU A 59 -5.11 -5.53 -13.20
C GLU A 59 -4.81 -4.92 -11.83
N LEU A 60 -3.63 -4.36 -11.58
CA LEU A 60 -3.29 -3.72 -10.31
C LEU A 60 -4.19 -2.50 -10.01
N PHE A 61 -4.45 -1.68 -11.02
CA PHE A 61 -5.24 -0.45 -10.90
C PHE A 61 -6.69 -0.61 -11.37
N ASP A 62 -7.21 -1.84 -11.35
CA ASP A 62 -8.63 -2.11 -11.51
C ASP A 62 -9.43 -1.41 -10.40
N ARG A 63 -10.61 -0.91 -10.73
CA ARG A 63 -11.47 -0.14 -9.81
C ARG A 63 -11.94 -0.95 -8.60
N ASP A 64 -11.98 -2.28 -8.72
CA ASP A 64 -12.45 -3.18 -7.67
C ASP A 64 -11.31 -3.58 -6.72
N ASN A 65 -10.07 -3.22 -7.05
CA ASN A 65 -8.95 -3.38 -6.15
C ASN A 65 -8.92 -2.30 -5.07
N GLU A 66 -8.26 -2.62 -3.97
CA GLU A 66 -8.20 -1.78 -2.80
C GLU A 66 -6.80 -1.21 -2.62
N LEU A 67 -6.69 0.12 -2.60
CA LEU A 67 -5.50 0.78 -2.06
C LEU A 67 -5.43 0.52 -0.56
N VAL A 68 -4.39 -0.14 -0.08
CA VAL A 68 -4.16 -0.39 1.35
C VAL A 68 -3.30 0.71 1.97
N GLU A 69 -2.14 0.99 1.36
CA GLU A 69 -1.17 1.96 1.88
C GLU A 69 -0.53 2.83 0.80
N ILE A 70 -0.10 4.02 1.20
CA ILE A 70 0.77 4.92 0.43
C ILE A 70 2.04 5.17 1.23
N PHE A 71 3.20 5.02 0.59
CA PHE A 71 4.50 5.43 1.12
C PHE A 71 4.99 6.67 0.40
N GLU A 72 5.52 7.62 1.15
CA GLU A 72 5.98 8.92 0.65
C GLU A 72 7.31 9.29 1.31
N ILE A 73 8.19 9.96 0.56
CA ILE A 73 9.42 10.53 1.12
C ILE A 73 9.13 11.83 1.87
N LEU A 74 9.75 11.96 3.04
CA LEU A 74 9.89 13.21 3.77
C LEU A 74 11.15 13.94 3.32
N ARG A 75 11.04 15.23 3.02
CA ARG A 75 12.19 16.11 2.79
C ARG A 75 12.27 17.12 3.91
N ASN A 76 13.34 17.08 4.69
CA ASN A 76 13.50 17.90 5.90
C ASN A 76 12.29 17.76 6.85
N GLY A 77 11.81 16.52 7.04
CA GLY A 77 10.65 16.22 7.89
C GLY A 77 9.27 16.55 7.28
N LYS A 78 9.20 17.10 6.06
CA LYS A 78 7.93 17.48 5.41
C LYS A 78 7.57 16.53 4.26
N PRO A 79 6.29 16.12 4.13
CA PRO A 79 5.83 15.26 3.04
C PRO A 79 5.95 15.98 1.68
N LEU A 80 6.40 15.26 0.65
CA LEU A 80 6.65 15.81 -0.69
C LEU A 80 5.40 15.95 -1.58
N GLY A 81 4.29 15.32 -1.23
CA GLY A 81 3.12 15.09 -2.06
C GLY A 81 3.26 14.00 -3.12
N ILE A 82 4.25 13.09 -3.02
CA ILE A 82 4.57 12.11 -4.08
C ILE A 82 4.70 10.69 -3.52
N ALA A 83 3.86 9.78 -4.03
CA ALA A 83 3.92 8.37 -3.69
C ALA A 83 5.18 7.71 -4.28
N GLN A 84 5.88 6.97 -3.43
CA GLN A 84 7.08 6.19 -3.75
C GLN A 84 6.79 4.70 -3.81
N LYS A 85 5.85 4.23 -2.98
CA LYS A 85 5.33 2.85 -3.04
C LYS A 85 3.85 2.87 -2.74
N LEU A 86 3.12 1.93 -3.34
CA LEU A 86 1.74 1.64 -3.02
C LEU A 86 1.63 0.20 -2.54
N VAL A 87 0.72 -0.03 -1.60
CA VAL A 87 0.24 -1.39 -1.29
C VAL A 87 -1.14 -1.50 -1.86
N LEU A 88 -1.29 -2.39 -2.85
CA LEU A 88 -2.55 -2.64 -3.53
C LEU A 88 -3.00 -4.07 -3.22
N ARG A 89 -4.28 -4.23 -2.92
CA ARG A 89 -4.91 -5.53 -2.73
C ARG A 89 -5.77 -5.85 -3.96
N ALA A 90 -5.32 -6.81 -4.74
CA ALA A 90 -6.01 -7.34 -5.89
C ALA A 90 -7.02 -8.40 -5.46
N LYS A 91 -8.30 -8.13 -5.71
CA LYS A 91 -9.42 -8.96 -5.19
C LYS A 91 -9.99 -9.94 -6.20
N LYS A 92 -9.66 -9.76 -7.49
CA LYS A 92 -10.26 -10.47 -8.62
C LYS A 92 -9.38 -11.53 -9.26
N LEU A 93 -8.11 -11.59 -8.89
CA LEU A 93 -7.16 -12.55 -9.44
C LEU A 93 -7.43 -13.99 -8.97
N ASN A 94 -8.18 -14.16 -7.88
CA ASN A 94 -8.53 -15.45 -7.33
C ASN A 94 -9.87 -15.39 -6.56
N ASN A 95 -10.57 -16.51 -6.45
CA ASN A 95 -11.85 -16.60 -5.75
C ASN A 95 -11.71 -16.83 -4.24
N LEU A 96 -10.61 -17.43 -3.80
CA LEU A 96 -10.33 -17.81 -2.42
C LEU A 96 -9.43 -16.80 -1.68
N TYR A 97 -8.50 -16.19 -2.42
CA TYR A 97 -7.51 -15.26 -1.88
C TYR A 97 -7.62 -13.88 -2.50
N ASP A 98 -7.34 -12.86 -1.69
CA ASP A 98 -6.92 -11.55 -2.14
C ASP A 98 -5.38 -11.50 -2.13
N TYR A 99 -4.77 -10.95 -3.17
CA TYR A 99 -3.31 -10.81 -3.24
C TYR A 99 -2.90 -9.37 -2.97
N ALA A 100 -2.00 -9.17 -2.01
CA ALA A 100 -1.42 -7.86 -1.74
C ALA A 100 -0.06 -7.73 -2.43
N TYR A 101 0.17 -6.58 -3.07
CA TYR A 101 1.42 -6.24 -3.74
C TYR A 101 1.96 -4.93 -3.23
N VAL A 102 3.24 -4.90 -2.86
CA VAL A 102 3.98 -3.67 -2.59
C VAL A 102 4.72 -3.28 -3.86
N ILE A 103 4.16 -2.34 -4.61
CA ILE A 103 4.75 -1.85 -5.87
C ILE A 103 5.51 -0.55 -5.62
N ALA A 104 6.77 -0.53 -6.04
CA ALA A 104 7.60 0.66 -6.05
C ALA A 104 7.36 1.50 -7.31
N ARG A 105 7.60 2.81 -7.19
CA ARG A 105 7.37 3.79 -8.26
C ARG A 105 8.08 3.43 -9.57
N GLU A 106 9.21 2.75 -9.47
CA GLU A 106 10.04 2.31 -10.59
C GLU A 106 9.44 1.16 -11.41
N GLY A 107 8.34 0.53 -10.97
CA GLY A 107 7.69 -0.58 -11.67
C GLY A 107 7.82 -1.94 -10.98
N TYR A 108 8.67 -2.05 -9.95
CA TYR A 108 8.97 -3.34 -9.34
C TYR A 108 8.10 -3.64 -8.12
N ILE A 109 7.56 -4.86 -8.07
CA ILE A 109 6.98 -5.46 -6.89
C ILE A 109 8.13 -5.88 -5.96
N VAL A 110 8.13 -5.32 -4.76
CA VAL A 110 9.18 -5.53 -3.75
C VAL A 110 8.85 -6.72 -2.86
N THR A 111 7.57 -6.93 -2.57
CA THR A 111 7.06 -8.10 -1.83
C THR A 111 5.55 -8.24 -2.08
N SER A 112 5.01 -9.41 -1.77
CA SER A 112 3.60 -9.75 -1.95
C SER A 112 3.20 -10.90 -1.04
N TRP A 113 1.92 -11.02 -0.73
CA TRP A 113 1.38 -12.12 0.06
C TRP A 113 -0.09 -12.39 -0.29
N ALA A 114 -0.54 -13.61 -0.05
CA ALA A 114 -1.95 -13.98 -0.14
C ALA A 114 -2.65 -13.79 1.20
N THR A 115 -3.89 -13.31 1.16
CA THR A 115 -4.78 -13.24 2.31
C THR A 115 -6.07 -13.95 1.96
N HIS A 116 -6.50 -14.90 2.78
CA HIS A 116 -7.76 -15.60 2.56
C HIS A 116 -8.92 -14.59 2.65
N LYS A 117 -9.91 -14.65 1.76
CA LYS A 117 -11.00 -13.65 1.72
C LYS A 117 -11.86 -13.61 3.00
N ASN A 118 -11.89 -14.72 3.73
CA ASN A 118 -12.57 -14.81 5.03
C ASN A 118 -11.72 -14.28 6.20
N ASP A 119 -10.46 -13.89 5.97
CA ASP A 119 -9.60 -13.33 7.02
C ASP A 119 -9.95 -11.85 7.24
N ASN A 120 -10.79 -11.64 8.24
CA ASN A 120 -11.19 -10.30 8.68
C ASN A 120 -10.14 -9.72 9.62
N HIS A 121 -9.03 -9.22 9.07
CA HIS A 121 -8.09 -8.44 9.86
C HIS A 121 -8.77 -7.20 10.46
N ARG A 122 -8.89 -7.19 11.79
CA ARG A 122 -9.37 -6.06 12.57
C ARG A 122 -8.27 -5.02 12.71
N LEU A 123 -8.65 -3.74 12.62
CA LEU A 123 -7.79 -2.65 13.04
C LEU A 123 -7.53 -2.77 14.54
N THR A 124 -6.27 -2.88 14.91
CA THR A 124 -5.85 -2.82 16.31
C THR A 124 -5.51 -1.38 16.70
N LYS A 125 -5.65 -1.05 17.99
CA LYS A 125 -5.22 0.25 18.54
C LYS A 125 -3.75 0.55 18.22
N SER A 126 -2.90 -0.48 18.17
CA SER A 126 -1.49 -0.36 17.79
C SER A 126 -1.27 0.16 16.37
N LEU A 127 -2.16 -0.11 15.42
CA LEU A 127 -2.04 0.43 14.06
C LEU A 127 -2.33 1.94 14.04
N TYR A 128 -3.32 2.40 14.80
CA TYR A 128 -3.60 3.84 14.92
C TYR A 128 -2.39 4.61 15.43
N GLU A 129 -1.79 4.14 16.53
CA GLU A 129 -0.60 4.76 17.12
C GLU A 129 0.63 4.71 16.18
N TYR A 130 0.69 3.72 15.29
CA TYR A 130 1.77 3.53 14.34
C TYR A 130 1.68 4.43 13.11
N TYR A 131 0.48 4.63 12.55
CA TYR A 131 0.31 5.40 11.30
C TYR A 131 0.08 6.89 11.53
N VAL A 132 -0.45 7.29 12.68
CA VAL A 132 -0.83 8.69 12.92
C VAL A 132 0.29 9.45 13.63
N PRO A 133 0.89 10.48 13.01
CA PRO A 133 1.90 11.30 13.67
C PRO A 133 1.32 12.03 14.87
N GLU A 134 2.13 12.20 15.93
CA GLU A 134 1.71 12.75 17.22
C GLU A 134 0.95 14.09 17.07
N ASN A 135 1.48 14.98 16.23
CA ASN A 135 0.92 16.31 15.99
C ASN A 135 -0.43 16.31 15.25
N LEU A 136 -0.90 15.15 14.76
CA LEU A 136 -2.17 15.00 14.05
C LEU A 136 -3.15 14.05 14.77
N LYS A 137 -2.74 13.44 15.89
CA LYS A 137 -3.56 12.46 16.60
C LYS A 137 -4.88 13.05 17.06
N ASP A 138 -4.89 14.24 17.65
CA ASP A 138 -6.13 14.83 18.18
C ASP A 138 -7.13 15.22 17.07
N GLU A 139 -6.63 15.67 15.91
CA GLU A 139 -7.48 16.02 14.76
C GLU A 139 -8.10 14.76 14.15
N ILE A 140 -7.30 13.71 13.96
CA ILE A 140 -7.75 12.47 13.32
C ILE A 140 -8.64 11.65 14.25
N TYR A 141 -8.33 11.61 15.55
CA TYR A 141 -9.15 10.90 16.54
C TYR A 141 -10.58 11.46 16.58
N LYS A 142 -10.73 12.78 16.53
CA LYS A 142 -12.05 13.44 16.46
C LYS A 142 -12.81 13.14 15.18
N LYS A 143 -12.13 12.90 14.06
CA LYS A 143 -12.80 12.52 12.79
C LYS A 143 -13.32 11.08 12.85
N ILE A 144 -12.52 10.16 13.41
CA ILE A 144 -12.89 8.74 13.50
C ILE A 144 -14.08 8.49 14.45
N LEU A 145 -14.20 9.25 15.54
CA LEU A 145 -15.31 9.07 16.51
C LEU A 145 -16.66 9.65 16.07
N ASN A 146 -16.68 10.46 15.01
CA ASN A 146 -17.88 11.15 14.52
C ASN A 146 -18.41 10.55 13.19
N GLU A 147 -17.83 9.45 12.70
CA GLU A 147 -18.31 8.61 11.59
C GLU A 147 -18.86 7.28 12.12
#